data_AF-A0A6I3MSA0-F1
#
_entry.id   AF-A0A6I3MSA0-F1
#
_cell.length_a   1.000
_cell.length_b   1.000
_cell.length_c   1.000
_cell.angle_alpha   90.00
_cell.angle_beta   90.00
_cell.angle_gamma   90.00
#
_symmetry.space_group_name_H-M   'P 1'
#
loop_
_entity.id
_entity.type
_entity.pdbx_description
1 polymer ?
#
loop_
_entity_poly.entity_id
_entity_poly.type
_entity_poly.pdbx_seq_one_letter_code
_entity_poly.pdbx_strand_id
1 'polypeptide(L)'
;LQFWLDGQDNTAKAPNENLGRELMELFVLGVNRYTEDDVKAIARALTGYQVVRSNGIVTINPNRRDQNPVTLLGKTAVFNGDSLTDFLVSRDDCAQFIAERLWYRFISSSEDMPSNFAAKASFADRSIASAVTAMANNPVMSTARYSLVKSPVEWFIAACRALELTPSKLTTPGQLTSYLDKLSQVPFSPPNVGGWPAGEAWLSSATAQYRIAFATWLIKQSDLTVIKNLAPSARVSKSADWLGIPEWSARTQSALRASINDPAQFVLLALCSPEYIVSA
;
A
#
# COMPACT_ATOMS: atom_id res chain seq x y z
N LEU A 1 -12.23 9.19 -6.36
CA LEU A 1 -12.74 9.77 -5.10
C LEU A 1 -14.09 10.44 -5.29
N GLN A 2 -14.20 11.55 -6.05
CA GLN A 2 -15.49 12.22 -6.34
C GLN A 2 -16.64 11.24 -6.64
N PHE A 3 -16.49 10.36 -7.65
CA PHE A 3 -17.53 9.38 -8.00
C PHE A 3 -17.76 8.28 -6.96
N TRP A 4 -16.71 7.85 -6.25
CA TRP A 4 -16.80 6.74 -5.28
C TRP A 4 -17.42 7.17 -3.95
N LEU A 5 -17.44 8.47 -3.68
CA LEU A 5 -17.93 9.07 -2.44
C LEU A 5 -19.12 10.01 -2.70
N ASP A 6 -19.73 9.88 -3.86
CA ASP A 6 -20.91 10.64 -4.31
C ASP A 6 -20.74 12.17 -4.25
N GLY A 7 -19.50 12.65 -4.40
CA GLY A 7 -19.19 14.07 -4.36
C GLY A 7 -19.76 14.84 -5.56
N GLN A 8 -20.04 14.16 -6.69
CA GLN A 8 -20.72 14.77 -7.85
C GLN A 8 -22.15 15.22 -7.56
N ASP A 9 -22.76 14.65 -6.52
CA ASP A 9 -24.12 14.94 -6.08
C ASP A 9 -24.16 15.99 -4.95
N ASN A 10 -22.98 16.47 -4.52
CA ASN A 10 -22.84 17.46 -3.46
C ASN A 10 -23.35 18.84 -3.91
N THR A 11 -24.38 19.36 -3.23
CA THR A 11 -24.97 20.67 -3.55
C THR A 11 -25.16 21.52 -2.30
N ALA A 12 -25.25 22.84 -2.48
CA ALA A 12 -25.56 23.77 -1.38
C ALA A 12 -26.85 23.42 -0.61
N LYS A 13 -27.82 22.78 -1.27
CA LYS A 13 -29.09 22.35 -0.66
C LYS A 13 -29.00 21.01 0.07
N ALA A 14 -28.06 20.16 -0.34
CA ALA A 14 -27.81 18.85 0.23
C ALA A 14 -26.29 18.60 0.26
N PRO A 15 -25.57 19.17 1.23
CA PRO A 15 -24.14 18.96 1.36
C PRO A 15 -23.83 17.48 1.64
N ASN A 16 -22.89 16.90 0.88
CA ASN A 16 -22.43 15.53 1.08
C ASN A 16 -21.17 15.50 1.94
N GLU A 17 -21.33 14.99 3.16
CA GLU A 17 -20.27 14.88 4.16
C GLU A 17 -19.24 13.79 3.88
N ASN A 18 -19.59 12.78 3.07
CA ASN A 18 -18.76 11.59 2.87
C ASN A 18 -17.40 11.95 2.26
N LEU A 19 -17.39 12.64 1.11
CA LEU A 19 -16.13 13.07 0.48
C LEU A 19 -15.30 13.97 1.42
N GLY A 20 -15.96 14.86 2.16
CA GLY A 20 -15.33 15.77 3.10
C GLY A 20 -14.64 15.05 4.26
N ARG A 21 -15.34 14.09 4.87
CA ARG A 21 -14.84 13.26 5.95
C ARG A 21 -13.65 12.43 5.50
N GLU A 22 -13.81 11.70 4.40
CA GLU A 22 -12.76 10.82 3.88
C GLU A 22 -11.51 11.60 3.44
N LEU A 23 -11.67 12.80 2.87
CA LEU A 23 -10.56 13.69 2.54
C LEU A 23 -9.71 14.01 3.79
N MET A 24 -10.35 14.37 4.89
CA MET A 24 -9.64 14.64 6.14
C MET A 24 -9.12 13.35 6.79
N GLU A 25 -9.92 12.29 6.85
CA GLU A 25 -9.58 11.08 7.59
C GLU A 25 -8.56 10.18 6.90
N LEU A 26 -8.76 9.88 5.62
CA LEU A 26 -7.97 8.86 4.91
C LEU A 26 -6.82 9.42 4.07
N PHE A 27 -6.84 10.72 3.77
CA PHE A 27 -5.91 11.29 2.80
C PHE A 27 -5.04 12.41 3.35
N VAL A 28 -5.52 13.22 4.30
CA VAL A 28 -4.80 14.44 4.69
C VAL A 28 -4.47 14.53 6.17
N LEU A 29 -5.40 14.29 7.09
CA LEU A 29 -5.21 14.58 8.52
C LEU A 29 -5.18 13.32 9.38
N GLY A 30 -5.98 12.31 9.09
CA GLY A 30 -6.15 11.15 9.98
C GLY A 30 -7.38 11.28 10.90
N VAL A 31 -7.70 10.17 11.56
CA VAL A 31 -8.84 10.03 12.48
C VAL A 31 -8.63 10.92 13.72
N ASN A 32 -9.72 11.45 14.29
CA ASN A 32 -9.72 12.22 15.54
C ASN A 32 -8.91 13.53 15.53
N ARG A 33 -8.64 14.11 14.36
CA ARG A 33 -7.96 15.42 14.22
C ARG A 33 -8.84 16.56 13.71
N TYR A 34 -10.15 16.29 13.65
CA TYR A 34 -11.17 17.20 13.16
C TYR A 34 -12.50 16.88 13.88
N THR A 35 -13.44 17.83 13.85
CA THR A 35 -14.76 17.69 14.47
C THR A 35 -15.85 17.41 13.44
N GLU A 36 -17.04 17.05 13.90
CA GLU A 36 -18.20 16.91 13.02
C GLU A 36 -18.60 18.22 12.33
N ASP A 37 -18.37 19.36 12.99
CA ASP A 37 -18.62 20.68 12.38
C ASP A 37 -17.60 20.97 11.26
N ASP A 38 -16.36 20.49 11.39
CA ASP A 38 -15.37 20.55 10.31
C ASP A 38 -15.81 19.72 9.10
N VAL A 39 -16.42 18.55 9.32
CA VAL A 39 -16.98 17.71 8.25
C VAL A 39 -18.08 18.46 7.49
N LYS A 40 -19.00 19.11 8.19
CA LYS A 40 -20.05 19.93 7.58
C LYS A 40 -19.46 21.12 6.83
N ALA A 41 -18.45 21.78 7.39
CA ALA A 41 -17.78 22.91 6.76
C ALA A 41 -17.10 22.52 5.44
N ILE A 42 -16.37 21.40 5.41
CA ILE A 42 -15.71 20.92 4.20
C ILE A 42 -16.74 20.41 3.16
N ALA A 43 -17.83 19.78 3.61
CA ALA A 43 -18.92 19.36 2.72
C ALA A 43 -19.48 20.55 1.94
N ARG A 44 -19.73 21.68 2.63
CA ARG A 44 -20.17 22.94 2.03
C ARG A 44 -19.13 23.51 1.07
N ALA A 45 -17.85 23.51 1.45
CA ALA A 45 -16.75 23.99 0.61
C ALA A 45 -16.58 23.21 -0.71
N LEU A 46 -16.96 21.93 -0.71
CA LEU A 46 -16.86 21.03 -1.87
C LEU A 46 -18.14 20.95 -2.72
N THR A 47 -19.14 21.80 -2.45
CA THR A 47 -20.40 21.81 -3.21
C THR A 47 -20.21 22.27 -4.65
N GLY A 48 -20.97 21.67 -5.57
CA GLY A 48 -21.00 22.06 -6.98
C GLY A 48 -19.88 21.49 -7.85
N TYR A 49 -18.92 20.76 -7.28
CA TYR A 49 -17.98 19.97 -8.06
C TYR A 49 -18.69 18.79 -8.73
N GLN A 50 -18.43 18.58 -10.02
CA GLN A 50 -18.98 17.49 -10.81
C GLN A 50 -17.86 16.79 -11.55
N VAL A 51 -18.03 15.49 -11.83
CA VAL A 51 -17.08 14.71 -12.63
C VAL A 51 -17.82 13.99 -13.76
N VAL A 52 -17.32 14.12 -14.97
CA VAL A 52 -17.83 13.37 -16.12
C VAL A 52 -17.24 11.97 -16.07
N ARG A 53 -18.06 10.96 -15.76
CA ARG A 53 -17.60 9.57 -15.52
C ARG A 53 -16.79 8.99 -16.70
N SER A 54 -17.09 9.36 -17.93
CA SER A 54 -16.45 8.78 -19.12
C SER A 54 -15.02 9.24 -19.35
N ASN A 55 -14.63 10.43 -18.88
CA ASN A 55 -13.31 11.01 -19.15
C ASN A 55 -12.63 11.62 -17.91
N GLY A 56 -13.31 11.63 -16.77
CA GLY A 56 -12.78 12.15 -15.51
C GLY A 56 -12.67 13.68 -15.45
N ILE A 57 -13.19 14.42 -16.43
CA ILE A 57 -13.14 15.89 -16.42
C ILE A 57 -13.94 16.40 -15.23
N VAL A 58 -13.30 17.21 -14.41
CA VAL A 58 -13.92 17.91 -13.28
C VAL A 58 -14.44 19.26 -13.76
N THR A 59 -15.71 19.55 -13.48
CA THR A 59 -16.33 20.84 -13.72
C THR A 59 -16.97 21.36 -12.44
N ILE A 60 -17.28 22.66 -12.41
CA ILE A 60 -17.98 23.28 -11.29
C ILE A 60 -19.29 23.85 -11.81
N ASN A 61 -20.39 23.52 -11.15
CA ASN A 61 -21.70 24.11 -11.39
C ASN A 61 -21.96 25.23 -10.36
N PRO A 62 -21.88 26.51 -10.76
CA PRO A 62 -22.03 27.63 -9.84
C PRO A 62 -23.38 27.65 -9.10
N ASN A 63 -24.45 27.15 -9.72
CA ASN A 63 -25.79 27.11 -9.13
C ASN A 63 -25.94 26.07 -8.01
N ARG A 64 -25.01 25.12 -7.93
CA ARG A 64 -24.95 24.10 -6.86
C ARG A 64 -23.97 24.48 -5.75
N ARG A 65 -23.22 25.57 -5.91
CA ARG A 65 -22.15 25.94 -4.99
C ARG A 65 -22.68 26.77 -3.82
N ASP A 66 -22.20 26.45 -2.64
CA ASP A 66 -22.27 27.34 -1.48
C ASP A 66 -21.08 28.32 -1.53
N GLN A 67 -21.39 29.60 -1.56
CA GLN A 67 -20.40 30.68 -1.67
C GLN A 67 -20.17 31.40 -0.35
N ASN A 68 -20.88 31.00 0.71
CA ASN A 68 -20.75 31.61 2.02
C ASN A 68 -19.48 31.10 2.71
N PRO A 69 -18.87 31.93 3.59
CA PRO A 69 -17.75 31.48 4.39
C PRO A 69 -18.14 30.32 5.31
N VAL A 70 -17.18 29.43 5.54
CA VAL A 70 -17.26 28.34 6.52
C VAL A 70 -16.12 28.48 7.51
N THR A 71 -16.33 28.04 8.74
CA THR A 71 -15.25 27.88 9.73
C THR A 71 -14.79 26.44 9.68
N LEU A 72 -13.54 26.21 9.29
CA LEU A 72 -12.91 24.91 9.17
C LEU A 72 -11.58 24.93 9.93
N LEU A 73 -11.43 24.05 10.92
CA LEU A 73 -10.22 23.85 11.72
C LEU A 73 -9.67 25.17 12.28
N GLY A 74 -10.58 26.02 12.78
CA GLY A 74 -10.28 27.34 13.36
C GLY A 74 -10.11 28.48 12.35
N LYS A 75 -10.20 28.22 11.04
CA LYS A 75 -10.09 29.25 9.98
C LYS A 75 -11.44 29.51 9.32
N THR A 76 -11.88 30.76 9.32
CA THR A 76 -13.08 31.19 8.59
C THR A 76 -12.70 31.77 7.23
N ALA A 77 -13.17 31.16 6.15
CA ALA A 77 -12.92 31.63 4.78
C ALA A 77 -13.97 31.08 3.80
N VAL A 78 -14.04 31.67 2.61
CA VAL A 78 -14.71 31.05 1.47
C VAL A 78 -13.70 30.13 0.79
N PHE A 79 -13.93 28.83 0.86
CA PHE A 79 -13.06 27.84 0.24
C PHE A 79 -13.56 27.43 -1.16
N ASN A 80 -12.61 27.07 -2.01
CA ASN A 80 -12.80 26.21 -3.18
C ASN A 80 -11.89 24.98 -3.00
N GLY A 81 -11.97 24.01 -3.89
CA GLY A 81 -11.14 22.79 -3.87
C GLY A 81 -9.63 23.08 -3.77
N ASP A 82 -9.13 24.09 -4.49
CA ASP A 82 -7.70 24.42 -4.49
C ASP A 82 -7.27 25.03 -3.14
N SER A 83 -7.92 26.12 -2.71
CA SER A 83 -7.63 26.80 -1.44
C SER A 83 -7.91 25.92 -0.21
N LEU A 84 -8.89 25.01 -0.28
CA LEU A 84 -9.14 23.99 0.73
C LEU A 84 -7.99 23.00 0.79
N THR A 85 -7.55 22.49 -0.36
CA THR A 85 -6.43 21.56 -0.44
C THR A 85 -5.17 22.21 0.13
N ASP A 86 -4.82 23.41 -0.34
CA ASP A 86 -3.67 24.19 0.16
C ASP A 86 -3.73 24.40 1.68
N PHE A 87 -4.93 24.69 2.22
CA PHE A 87 -5.13 24.85 3.65
C PHE A 87 -4.90 23.53 4.41
N LEU A 88 -5.47 22.42 3.95
CA LEU A 88 -5.33 21.14 4.65
C LEU A 88 -3.89 20.59 4.58
N VAL A 89 -3.25 20.64 3.41
CA VAL A 89 -1.89 20.08 3.23
C VAL A 89 -0.78 20.97 3.77
N SER A 90 -1.08 22.18 4.24
CA SER A 90 -0.13 23.06 4.94
C SER A 90 -0.11 22.86 6.46
N ARG A 91 -1.02 22.03 7.00
CA ARG A 91 -1.08 21.75 8.44
C ARG A 91 -0.01 20.77 8.87
N ASP A 92 0.47 20.92 10.11
CA ASP A 92 1.38 19.94 10.74
C ASP A 92 0.73 18.54 10.85
N ASP A 93 -0.59 18.48 11.08
CA ASP A 93 -1.36 17.23 11.09
C ASP A 93 -1.21 16.45 9.78
N CYS A 94 -1.02 17.14 8.65
CA CYS A 94 -0.77 16.48 7.37
C CYS A 94 0.62 15.84 7.31
N ALA A 95 1.64 16.54 7.78
CA ALA A 95 2.98 15.97 7.88
C ALA A 95 3.02 14.78 8.85
N GLN A 96 2.30 14.88 9.97
CA GLN A 96 2.11 13.78 10.92
C GLN A 96 1.43 12.59 10.25
N PHE A 97 0.30 12.81 9.55
CA PHE A 97 -0.44 11.76 8.87
C PHE A 97 0.39 11.04 7.82
N ILE A 98 1.10 11.76 6.95
CA ILE A 98 1.94 11.15 5.91
C ILE A 98 3.05 10.30 6.55
N ALA A 99 3.69 10.78 7.61
CA ALA A 99 4.69 10.00 8.33
C ALA A 99 4.11 8.72 8.96
N GLU A 100 2.91 8.79 9.55
CA GLU A 100 2.20 7.64 10.11
C GLU A 100 1.83 6.63 9.03
N ARG A 101 1.41 7.08 7.84
CA ARG A 101 1.12 6.19 6.71
C ARG A 101 2.37 5.49 6.19
N LEU A 102 3.51 6.18 6.15
CA LEU A 102 4.80 5.57 5.81
C LEU A 102 5.20 4.51 6.85
N TRP A 103 5.11 4.86 8.14
CA TRP A 103 5.36 3.92 9.23
C TRP A 103 4.46 2.68 9.14
N TYR A 104 3.14 2.88 9.02
CA TYR A 104 2.15 1.83 8.92
C TYR A 104 2.43 0.87 7.76
N ARG A 105 2.87 1.42 6.62
CA ARG A 105 3.02 0.63 5.37
C ARG A 105 4.34 -0.12 5.27
N PHE A 106 5.41 0.40 5.87
CA PHE A 106 6.78 -0.08 5.63
C PHE A 106 7.56 -0.47 6.88
N ILE A 107 7.07 -0.15 8.08
CA ILE A 107 7.71 -0.51 9.35
C ILE A 107 6.77 -1.36 10.20
N SER A 108 5.62 -0.83 10.62
CA SER A 108 4.71 -1.61 11.47
C SER A 108 3.26 -1.20 11.31
N SER A 109 2.40 -2.18 11.04
CA SER A 109 0.95 -1.98 11.02
C SER A 109 0.27 -2.21 12.37
N SER A 110 1.03 -2.55 13.42
CA SER A 110 0.50 -2.87 14.76
C SER A 110 1.00 -1.95 15.87
N GLU A 111 2.13 -1.28 15.65
CA GLU A 111 2.75 -0.39 16.63
C GLU A 111 2.61 1.06 16.18
N ASP A 112 2.39 1.96 17.14
CA ASP A 112 2.31 3.39 16.87
C ASP A 112 3.66 3.95 16.38
N MET A 113 3.57 4.96 15.51
CA MET A 113 4.75 5.67 15.03
C MET A 113 5.42 6.44 16.17
N PRO A 114 6.74 6.27 16.40
CA PRO A 114 7.44 7.00 17.45
C PRO A 114 7.55 8.49 17.10
N SER A 115 7.49 9.35 18.12
CA SER A 115 7.50 10.81 17.97
C SER A 115 8.75 11.37 17.29
N ASN A 116 9.88 10.65 17.33
CA ASN A 116 11.14 11.01 16.70
C ASN A 116 11.33 10.40 15.29
N PHE A 117 10.27 9.88 14.66
CA PHE A 117 10.37 9.32 13.33
C PHE A 117 10.73 10.39 12.28
N ALA A 118 11.94 10.28 11.73
CA ALA A 118 12.55 11.32 10.89
C ALA A 118 11.72 11.68 9.63
N ALA A 119 10.88 10.77 9.12
CA ALA A 119 10.09 11.01 7.92
C ALA A 119 9.16 12.23 8.05
N LYS A 120 8.64 12.54 9.25
CA LYS A 120 7.81 13.75 9.45
C LYS A 120 8.60 15.01 9.18
N ALA A 121 9.75 15.16 9.83
CA ALA A 121 10.61 16.34 9.67
C ALA A 121 11.12 16.46 8.23
N SER A 122 11.47 15.33 7.60
CA SER A 122 11.89 15.30 6.19
C SER A 122 10.76 15.57 5.19
N PHE A 123 9.50 15.60 5.63
CA PHE A 123 8.35 16.01 4.82
C PHE A 123 8.04 17.52 4.91
N ALA A 124 8.88 18.34 5.55
CA ALA A 124 8.63 19.77 5.77
C ALA A 124 8.22 20.54 4.51
N ASP A 125 8.87 20.27 3.36
CA ASP A 125 8.56 20.89 2.06
C ASP A 125 7.59 20.05 1.22
N ARG A 126 6.83 19.13 1.85
CA ARG A 126 5.96 18.14 1.21
C ARG A 126 6.68 17.22 0.22
N SER A 127 7.98 17.03 0.42
CA SER A 127 8.83 16.16 -0.41
C SER A 127 8.67 14.69 0.01
N ILE A 128 7.85 13.94 -0.74
CA ILE A 128 7.69 12.49 -0.53
C ILE A 128 9.04 11.77 -0.67
N ALA A 129 9.87 12.18 -1.64
CA ALA A 129 11.19 11.60 -1.83
C ALA A 129 12.05 11.71 -0.56
N SER A 130 12.10 12.90 0.05
CA SER A 130 12.88 13.13 1.28
C SER A 130 12.36 12.32 2.46
N ALA A 131 11.03 12.25 2.63
CA ALA A 131 10.41 11.44 3.68
C ALA A 131 10.69 9.94 3.52
N VAL A 132 10.58 9.41 2.31
CA VAL A 132 10.89 8.00 2.00
C VAL A 132 12.37 7.71 2.19
N THR A 133 13.27 8.59 1.76
CA THR A 133 14.72 8.44 1.98
C THR A 133 15.06 8.43 3.48
N ALA A 134 14.46 9.33 4.26
CA ALA A 134 14.68 9.37 5.71
C ALA A 134 14.17 8.10 6.41
N MET A 135 13.00 7.59 6.01
CA MET A 135 12.48 6.31 6.50
C MET A 135 13.41 5.15 6.13
N ALA A 136 13.79 5.03 4.85
CA ALA A 136 14.60 3.91 4.36
C ALA A 136 15.99 3.84 5.01
N ASN A 137 16.55 4.99 5.39
CA ASN A 137 17.83 5.08 6.11
C ASN A 137 17.69 4.97 7.63
N ASN A 138 16.47 4.85 8.16
CA ASN A 138 16.26 4.75 9.60
C ASN A 138 16.68 3.35 10.10
N PRO A 139 17.52 3.23 11.14
CA PRO A 139 17.92 1.93 11.70
C PRO A 139 16.76 1.03 12.13
N VAL A 140 15.59 1.62 12.38
CA VAL A 140 14.37 0.88 12.73
C VAL A 140 13.94 -0.12 11.65
N MET A 141 14.28 0.17 10.38
CA MET A 141 13.94 -0.67 9.22
C MET A 141 14.53 -2.07 9.28
N SER A 142 15.60 -2.29 10.05
CA SER A 142 16.24 -3.62 10.20
C SER A 142 15.88 -4.31 11.52
N THR A 143 14.92 -3.77 12.28
CA THR A 143 14.55 -4.33 13.57
C THR A 143 13.52 -5.45 13.39
N ALA A 144 13.90 -6.68 13.70
CA ALA A 144 13.04 -7.88 13.53
C ALA A 144 11.66 -7.83 14.20
N ARG A 145 11.47 -6.98 15.22
CA ARG A 145 10.14 -6.78 15.84
C ARG A 145 9.12 -6.15 14.89
N TYR A 146 9.60 -5.50 13.82
CA TYR A 146 8.81 -4.78 12.84
C TYR A 146 8.68 -5.56 11.53
N SER A 147 8.74 -6.89 11.60
CA SER A 147 8.50 -7.71 10.42
C SER A 147 7.09 -7.48 9.87
N LEU A 148 7.01 -7.36 8.55
CA LEU A 148 5.77 -7.19 7.83
C LEU A 148 5.44 -8.41 6.98
N VAL A 149 4.16 -8.73 6.93
CA VAL A 149 3.62 -9.69 5.96
C VAL A 149 3.59 -9.01 4.59
N LYS A 150 4.31 -9.57 3.61
CA LYS A 150 4.26 -9.10 2.23
C LYS A 150 2.84 -9.22 1.69
N SER A 151 2.30 -8.10 1.21
CA SER A 151 1.04 -8.12 0.47
C SER A 151 1.16 -8.97 -0.81
N PRO A 152 0.08 -9.56 -1.34
CA PRO A 152 0.14 -10.42 -2.52
C PRO A 152 0.88 -9.84 -3.73
N VAL A 153 0.65 -8.57 -4.05
CA VAL A 153 1.32 -7.87 -5.16
C VAL A 153 2.80 -7.68 -4.87
N GLU A 154 3.17 -7.34 -3.63
CA GLU A 154 4.56 -7.19 -3.21
C GLU A 154 5.32 -8.51 -3.30
N TRP A 155 4.73 -9.60 -2.79
CA TRP A 155 5.27 -10.95 -2.92
C TRP A 155 5.42 -11.35 -4.39
N PHE A 156 4.43 -11.06 -5.23
CA PHE A 156 4.45 -11.37 -6.66
C PHE A 156 5.59 -10.64 -7.39
N ILE A 157 5.73 -9.33 -7.17
CA ILE A 157 6.80 -8.54 -7.79
C ILE A 157 8.18 -9.01 -7.31
N ALA A 158 8.32 -9.32 -6.02
CA ALA A 158 9.56 -9.88 -5.48
C ALA A 158 9.88 -11.25 -6.10
N ALA A 159 8.88 -12.13 -6.24
CA ALA A 159 9.04 -13.43 -6.89
C ALA A 159 9.41 -13.28 -8.38
N CYS A 160 8.78 -12.37 -9.12
CA CYS A 160 9.17 -12.07 -10.49
C CYS A 160 10.62 -11.58 -10.59
N ARG A 161 11.05 -10.68 -9.69
CA ARG A 161 12.45 -10.23 -9.64
C ARG A 161 13.41 -11.39 -9.40
N ALA A 162 13.12 -12.25 -8.43
CA ALA A 162 13.95 -13.41 -8.11
C ALA A 162 14.03 -14.40 -9.29
N LEU A 163 12.91 -14.64 -9.96
CA LEU A 163 12.77 -15.56 -11.10
C LEU A 163 13.19 -14.96 -12.45
N GLU A 164 13.70 -13.72 -12.47
CA GLU A 164 14.09 -13.00 -13.68
C GLU A 164 12.94 -12.81 -14.69
N LEU A 165 11.71 -12.69 -14.17
CA LEU A 165 10.48 -12.53 -14.95
C LEU A 165 10.06 -11.06 -15.06
N THR A 166 9.62 -10.67 -16.26
CA THR A 166 8.95 -9.38 -16.48
C THR A 166 7.43 -9.62 -16.49
N PRO A 167 6.63 -9.04 -15.57
CA PRO A 167 5.19 -9.29 -15.49
C PRO A 167 4.42 -9.12 -16.82
N SER A 168 4.76 -8.11 -17.63
CA SER A 168 4.12 -7.86 -18.93
C SER A 168 4.49 -8.87 -20.02
N LYS A 169 5.48 -9.73 -19.80
CA LYS A 169 5.91 -10.80 -20.71
C LYS A 169 5.46 -12.19 -20.25
N LEU A 170 4.77 -12.28 -19.11
CA LEU A 170 4.24 -13.56 -18.65
C LEU A 170 3.20 -14.07 -19.63
N THR A 171 3.13 -15.39 -19.75
CA THR A 171 2.08 -16.05 -20.51
C THR A 171 0.72 -15.77 -19.85
N THR A 172 -0.36 -15.80 -20.63
CA THR A 172 -1.75 -15.75 -20.13
C THR A 172 -2.06 -14.66 -19.07
N PRO A 173 -2.10 -13.36 -19.43
CA PRO A 173 -2.37 -12.26 -18.49
C PRO A 173 -3.64 -12.43 -17.63
N GLY A 174 -4.69 -13.07 -18.17
CA GLY A 174 -5.90 -13.37 -17.41
C GLY A 174 -5.66 -14.37 -16.26
N GLN A 175 -4.70 -15.29 -16.40
CA GLN A 175 -4.32 -16.21 -15.34
C GLN A 175 -3.55 -15.51 -14.23
N LEU A 176 -2.66 -14.57 -14.58
CA LEU A 176 -2.01 -13.68 -13.61
C LEU A 176 -3.07 -12.94 -12.77
N THR A 177 -4.03 -12.26 -13.42
CA THR A 177 -5.10 -11.56 -12.72
C THR A 177 -5.93 -12.51 -11.86
N SER A 178 -6.22 -13.72 -12.32
CA SER A 178 -6.95 -14.73 -11.54
C SER A 178 -6.22 -15.14 -10.26
N TYR A 179 -4.89 -15.24 -10.27
CA TYR A 179 -4.13 -15.52 -9.04
C TYR A 179 -4.14 -14.34 -8.07
N LEU A 180 -3.97 -13.11 -8.58
CA LEU A 180 -4.04 -11.90 -7.75
C LEU A 180 -5.43 -11.70 -7.13
N ASP A 181 -6.49 -12.05 -7.87
CA ASP A 181 -7.87 -12.05 -7.38
C ASP A 181 -8.10 -13.10 -6.28
N LYS A 182 -7.61 -14.33 -6.46
CA LYS A 182 -7.64 -15.38 -5.42
C LYS A 182 -6.86 -15.01 -4.16
N LEU A 183 -5.86 -14.14 -4.28
CA LEU A 183 -5.11 -13.58 -3.16
C LEU A 183 -5.71 -12.26 -2.66
N SER A 184 -6.86 -11.83 -3.21
CA SER A 184 -7.63 -10.65 -2.81
C SER A 184 -6.90 -9.31 -3.00
N GLN A 185 -5.97 -9.23 -3.94
CA GLN A 185 -5.27 -7.98 -4.26
C GLN A 185 -5.01 -7.83 -5.76
N VAL A 186 -6.04 -7.41 -6.49
CA VAL A 186 -5.92 -7.01 -7.90
C VAL A 186 -5.45 -5.56 -7.98
N PRO A 187 -4.34 -5.25 -8.68
CA PRO A 187 -3.86 -3.87 -8.84
C PRO A 187 -4.97 -2.93 -9.36
N PHE A 188 -5.02 -1.72 -8.80
CA PHE A 188 -6.01 -0.68 -9.12
C PHE A 188 -7.48 -1.04 -8.79
N SER A 189 -7.72 -2.11 -8.04
CA SER A 189 -9.07 -2.53 -7.62
C SER A 189 -9.11 -2.77 -6.09
N PRO A 190 -8.98 -1.71 -5.27
CA PRO A 190 -9.13 -1.86 -3.83
C PRO A 190 -10.58 -2.17 -3.45
N PRO A 191 -10.82 -2.88 -2.34
CA PRO A 191 -12.17 -3.24 -1.90
C PRO A 191 -13.01 -2.02 -1.47
N ASN A 192 -12.36 -0.94 -1.02
CA ASN A 192 -12.99 0.33 -0.66
C ASN A 192 -11.98 1.50 -0.75
N VAL A 193 -12.42 2.70 -0.41
CA VAL A 193 -11.60 3.93 -0.47
C VAL A 193 -10.40 3.94 0.48
N GLY A 194 -10.46 3.17 1.57
CA GLY A 194 -9.35 2.96 2.51
C GLY A 194 -8.26 2.02 2.00
N GLY A 195 -8.48 1.37 0.86
CA GLY A 195 -7.50 0.47 0.24
C GLY A 195 -7.62 -0.97 0.72
N TRP A 196 -6.49 -1.67 0.77
CA TRP A 196 -6.40 -3.08 1.16
C TRP A 196 -6.01 -3.24 2.64
N PRO A 197 -6.32 -4.39 3.26
CA PRO A 197 -5.85 -4.69 4.61
C PRO A 197 -4.31 -4.83 4.67
N ALA A 198 -3.75 -4.93 5.87
CA ALA A 198 -2.32 -5.15 6.11
C ALA A 198 -2.10 -6.33 7.06
N GLY A 199 -0.84 -6.74 7.21
CA GLY A 199 -0.42 -7.74 8.19
C GLY A 199 -1.05 -9.12 7.97
N GLU A 200 -1.50 -9.74 9.06
CA GLU A 200 -1.98 -11.13 9.10
C GLU A 200 -3.24 -11.37 8.26
N ALA A 201 -3.96 -10.33 7.84
CA ALA A 201 -5.09 -10.46 6.92
C ALA A 201 -4.72 -11.16 5.59
N TRP A 202 -3.43 -11.14 5.21
CA TRP A 202 -2.91 -11.85 4.04
C TRP A 202 -2.56 -13.32 4.28
N LEU A 203 -2.69 -13.79 5.53
CA LEU A 203 -2.31 -15.12 5.98
C LEU A 203 -3.57 -15.95 6.28
N SER A 204 -3.85 -16.91 5.41
CA SER A 204 -4.85 -17.96 5.65
C SER A 204 -4.41 -19.25 4.96
N SER A 205 -5.03 -20.37 5.35
CA SER A 205 -4.78 -21.66 4.67
C SER A 205 -5.11 -21.59 3.18
N ALA A 206 -6.15 -20.84 2.79
CA ALA A 206 -6.53 -20.65 1.39
C ALA A 206 -5.49 -19.82 0.63
N THR A 207 -5.05 -18.68 1.18
CA THR A 207 -4.02 -17.84 0.51
C THR A 207 -2.69 -18.56 0.41
N ALA A 208 -2.33 -19.42 1.38
CA ALA A 208 -1.14 -20.27 1.28
C ALA A 208 -1.22 -21.24 0.07
N GLN A 209 -2.35 -21.92 -0.13
CA GLN A 209 -2.54 -22.81 -1.29
C GLN A 209 -2.48 -22.05 -2.62
N TYR A 210 -3.14 -20.89 -2.70
CA TYR A 210 -3.09 -20.08 -3.92
C TYR A 210 -1.70 -19.51 -4.20
N ARG A 211 -0.94 -19.16 -3.17
CA ARG A 211 0.46 -18.72 -3.31
C ARG A 211 1.36 -19.84 -3.83
N ILE A 212 1.17 -21.08 -3.36
CA ILE A 212 1.89 -22.27 -3.89
C ILE A 212 1.56 -22.49 -5.37
N ALA A 213 0.28 -22.43 -5.73
CA ALA A 213 -0.16 -22.60 -7.12
C ALA A 213 0.40 -21.49 -8.02
N PHE A 214 0.38 -20.24 -7.54
CA PHE A 214 0.89 -19.09 -8.27
C PHE A 214 2.42 -19.17 -8.43
N ALA A 215 3.16 -19.49 -7.37
CA ALA A 215 4.61 -19.71 -7.43
C ALA A 215 4.97 -20.82 -8.41
N THR A 216 4.26 -21.94 -8.39
CA THR A 216 4.46 -23.06 -9.33
C THR A 216 4.25 -22.62 -10.78
N TRP A 217 3.24 -21.78 -11.03
CA TRP A 217 2.98 -21.23 -12.35
C TRP A 217 4.07 -20.23 -12.80
N LEU A 218 4.61 -19.41 -11.89
CA LEU A 218 5.74 -18.51 -12.20
C LEU A 218 7.02 -19.29 -12.47
N ILE A 219 7.32 -20.31 -11.66
CA ILE A 219 8.53 -21.15 -11.79
C ILE A 219 8.60 -21.82 -13.17
N LYS A 220 7.46 -22.27 -13.72
CA LYS A 220 7.39 -22.88 -15.07
C LYS A 220 7.76 -21.91 -16.20
N GLN A 221 7.77 -20.61 -15.94
CA GLN A 221 8.09 -19.56 -16.90
C GLN A 221 9.50 -19.00 -16.72
N SER A 222 10.25 -19.51 -15.74
CA SER A 222 11.63 -19.09 -15.44
C SER A 222 12.61 -20.17 -15.82
N ASP A 223 13.79 -19.76 -16.29
CA ASP A 223 14.90 -20.68 -16.54
C ASP A 223 15.53 -21.18 -15.24
N LEU A 224 15.24 -20.55 -14.10
CA LEU A 224 15.83 -20.83 -12.79
C LEU A 224 17.36 -20.75 -12.80
N THR A 225 17.92 -19.89 -13.64
CA THR A 225 19.36 -19.77 -13.93
C THR A 225 20.17 -19.62 -12.65
N VAL A 226 19.75 -18.73 -11.75
CA VAL A 226 20.42 -18.47 -10.47
C VAL A 226 20.59 -19.76 -9.65
N ILE A 227 19.52 -20.55 -9.46
CA ILE A 227 19.56 -21.75 -8.61
C ILE A 227 20.21 -22.94 -9.33
N LYS A 228 20.01 -23.08 -10.64
CA LYS A 228 20.64 -24.16 -11.42
C LYS A 228 22.15 -24.02 -11.49
N ASN A 229 22.69 -22.80 -11.51
CA ASN A 229 24.12 -22.53 -11.53
C ASN A 229 24.81 -22.68 -10.17
N LEU A 230 24.05 -22.79 -9.08
CA LEU A 230 24.59 -23.08 -7.76
C LEU A 230 24.81 -24.57 -7.57
N ALA A 231 25.99 -24.93 -7.05
CA ALA A 231 26.23 -26.27 -6.52
C ALA A 231 25.17 -26.61 -5.47
N PRO A 232 24.62 -27.84 -5.44
CA PRO A 232 23.56 -28.22 -4.50
C PRO A 232 23.88 -27.84 -3.06
N SER A 233 25.11 -28.11 -2.59
CA SER A 233 25.57 -27.78 -1.22
C SER A 233 25.50 -26.28 -0.88
N ALA A 234 25.57 -25.39 -1.86
CA ALA A 234 25.52 -23.94 -1.66
C ALA A 234 24.09 -23.37 -1.71
N ARG A 235 23.12 -24.10 -2.27
CA ARG A 235 21.76 -23.58 -2.57
C ARG A 235 21.07 -22.98 -1.36
N VAL A 236 21.08 -23.66 -0.21
CA VAL A 236 20.40 -23.18 1.02
C VAL A 236 20.98 -21.84 1.48
N SER A 237 22.30 -21.72 1.58
CA SER A 237 22.92 -20.46 2.01
C SER A 237 22.74 -19.35 0.98
N LYS A 238 22.93 -19.63 -0.30
CA LYS A 238 22.90 -18.62 -1.36
C LYS A 238 21.49 -18.21 -1.75
N SER A 239 20.48 -19.03 -1.47
CA SER A 239 19.08 -18.66 -1.69
C SER A 239 18.58 -17.63 -0.69
N ALA A 240 19.17 -17.54 0.51
CA ALA A 240 18.86 -16.47 1.46
C ALA A 240 19.26 -15.11 0.88
N ASP A 241 20.52 -15.00 0.42
CA ASP A 241 21.04 -13.80 -0.27
C ASP A 241 20.20 -13.45 -1.50
N TRP A 242 19.89 -14.43 -2.34
CA TRP A 242 19.10 -14.25 -3.56
C TRP A 242 17.70 -13.67 -3.30
N LEU A 243 17.06 -14.09 -2.20
CA LEU A 243 15.72 -13.63 -1.83
C LEU A 243 15.73 -12.43 -0.88
N GLY A 244 16.92 -11.96 -0.46
CA GLY A 244 17.06 -10.87 0.49
C GLY A 244 16.56 -11.23 1.89
N ILE A 245 16.80 -12.46 2.32
CA ILE A 245 16.41 -12.97 3.63
C ILE A 245 17.65 -13.04 4.52
N PRO A 246 17.61 -12.53 5.76
CA PRO A 246 18.77 -12.57 6.66
C PRO A 246 19.26 -14.00 6.94
N GLU A 247 18.33 -14.89 7.28
CA GLU A 247 18.62 -16.30 7.54
C GLU A 247 17.38 -17.17 7.40
N TRP A 248 17.60 -18.45 7.08
CA TRP A 248 16.54 -19.46 7.12
C TRP A 248 16.46 -20.09 8.51
N SER A 249 15.25 -20.25 9.06
CA SER A 249 15.05 -21.06 10.26
C SER A 249 15.48 -22.51 10.04
N ALA A 250 15.81 -23.23 11.12
CA ALA A 250 16.19 -24.64 11.06
C ALA A 250 15.14 -25.50 10.33
N ARG A 251 13.85 -25.19 10.52
CA ARG A 251 12.74 -25.87 9.86
C ARG A 251 12.76 -25.64 8.35
N THR A 252 12.89 -24.38 7.91
CA THR A 252 12.95 -24.04 6.48
C THR A 252 14.21 -24.62 5.84
N GLN A 253 15.37 -24.57 6.51
CA GLN A 253 16.59 -25.22 6.03
C GLN A 253 16.40 -26.71 5.80
N SER A 254 15.74 -27.42 6.72
CA SER A 254 15.47 -28.86 6.57
C SER A 254 14.61 -29.14 5.34
N ALA A 255 13.56 -28.35 5.12
CA ALA A 255 12.69 -28.50 3.95
C ALA A 255 13.44 -28.22 2.64
N LEU A 256 14.25 -27.16 2.60
CA LEU A 256 15.06 -26.81 1.43
C LEU A 256 16.13 -27.87 1.13
N ARG A 257 16.75 -28.48 2.15
CA ARG A 257 17.71 -29.59 1.98
C ARG A 257 17.05 -30.83 1.40
N ALA A 258 15.79 -31.12 1.75
CA ALA A 258 15.07 -32.26 1.19
C ALA A 258 14.80 -32.11 -0.32
N SER A 259 14.71 -30.87 -0.82
CA SER A 259 14.54 -30.56 -2.26
C SER A 259 15.83 -30.12 -2.95
N ILE A 260 17.00 -30.30 -2.35
CA ILE A 260 18.25 -29.66 -2.80
C ILE A 260 18.65 -30.02 -4.23
N ASN A 261 18.23 -31.18 -4.71
CA ASN A 261 18.51 -31.68 -6.06
C ASN A 261 17.43 -31.34 -7.09
N ASP A 262 16.29 -30.79 -6.66
CA ASP A 262 15.19 -30.35 -7.52
C ASP A 262 15.07 -28.81 -7.46
N PRO A 263 15.64 -28.08 -8.43
CA PRO A 263 15.58 -26.61 -8.45
C PRO A 263 14.17 -26.04 -8.40
N ALA A 264 13.19 -26.69 -9.06
CA ALA A 264 11.83 -26.18 -9.11
C ALA A 264 11.16 -26.32 -7.75
N GLN A 265 11.26 -27.50 -7.13
CA GLN A 265 10.72 -27.72 -5.79
C GLN A 265 11.45 -26.87 -4.74
N PHE A 266 12.77 -26.73 -4.85
CA PHE A 266 13.57 -25.87 -3.97
C PHE A 266 13.08 -24.43 -4.01
N VAL A 267 12.91 -23.86 -5.21
CA VAL A 267 12.44 -22.48 -5.38
C VAL A 267 11.00 -22.31 -4.89
N LEU A 268 10.14 -23.30 -5.13
CA LEU A 268 8.76 -23.29 -4.63
C LEU A 268 8.73 -23.18 -3.10
N LEU A 269 9.50 -24.02 -2.40
CA LEU A 269 9.59 -24.01 -0.95
C LEU A 269 10.19 -22.70 -0.43
N ALA A 270 11.21 -22.16 -1.10
CA ALA A 270 11.84 -20.90 -0.73
C ALA A 270 10.87 -19.71 -0.89
N LEU A 271 10.17 -19.59 -2.02
CA LEU A 271 9.20 -18.52 -2.29
C LEU A 271 7.93 -18.60 -1.42
N CYS A 272 7.62 -19.77 -0.86
CA CYS A 272 6.46 -19.97 0.01
C CYS A 272 6.83 -20.15 1.49
N SER A 273 8.09 -19.92 1.84
CA SER A 273 8.58 -20.01 3.22
C SER A 273 8.04 -18.88 4.10
N PRO A 274 7.91 -19.10 5.43
CA PRO A 274 7.57 -18.05 6.37
C PRO A 274 8.49 -16.83 6.27
N GLU A 275 9.80 -17.04 6.16
CA GLU A 275 10.81 -15.97 6.13
C GLU A 275 10.75 -15.11 4.86
N TYR A 276 10.28 -15.68 3.74
CA TYR A 276 10.06 -14.90 2.53
C TYR A 276 8.72 -14.16 2.53
N ILE A 277 7.67 -14.75 3.13
CA ILE A 277 6.34 -14.15 3.21
C ILE A 277 6.29 -13.06 4.28
N VAL A 278 7.00 -13.25 5.39
CA VAL A 278 7.09 -12.33 6.52
C VAL A 278 8.53 -11.89 6.64
N SER A 279 8.84 -10.69 6.14
CA SER A 279 10.20 -10.14 6.19
C SER A 279 10.36 -9.16 7.33
N ALA A 280 11.40 -9.38 8.13
CA ALA A 280 12.03 -8.37 8.98
C ALA A 280 12.75 -7.30 8.17
#